data_AF-N1ZYY8-F1
#
_entry.id   AF-N1ZYY8-F1
#
_cell.length_a   1.000
_cell.length_b   1.000
_cell.length_c   1.000
_cell.angle_alpha   90.00
_cell.angle_beta   90.00
_cell.angle_gamma   90.00
#
_symmetry.space_group_name_H-M   'P 1'
#
loop_
_entity.id
_entity.type
_entity.pdbx_description
1 polymer ?
#
loop_
_entity_poly.entity_id
_entity_poly.type
_entity_poly.pdbx_seq_one_letter_code
_entity_poly.pdbx_strand_id
1 'polypeptide(L)'
;MSEKYPQLYGWLQIPDTQIDLPVMRPESDRDFYLHHDFSGTESAEGALFADAESSLWPRDDNTVIYGHNMKNGHIFGTLKMYGDADFFQEHREICFDTLYETGVYEAVAVLRTRILNEDEPGFRYYRFFQYGNEKEFQECRDFVEENRLFETDSTLQYGDQILMLSTCEYSQENGRLVVVARKRNEKSADAG
;
A
#
# COMPACT_ATOMS: atom_id res chain seq x y z
N MET A 1 -0.75 -17.72 -14.52
CA MET A 1 -0.78 -17.64 -13.04
C MET A 1 -2.18 -17.36 -12.52
N SER A 2 -2.96 -16.46 -13.13
CA SER A 2 -4.36 -16.19 -12.74
C SER A 2 -5.30 -17.40 -12.76
N GLU A 3 -5.15 -18.34 -13.71
CA GLU A 3 -6.01 -19.55 -13.77
C GLU A 3 -5.86 -20.47 -12.55
N LYS A 4 -4.75 -20.40 -11.81
CA LYS A 4 -4.51 -21.19 -10.60
C LYS A 4 -4.86 -20.43 -9.31
N TYR A 5 -4.88 -19.09 -9.39
CA TYR A 5 -5.14 -18.20 -8.25
C TYR A 5 -6.12 -17.11 -8.70
N PRO A 6 -7.44 -17.41 -8.73
CA PRO A 6 -8.44 -16.47 -9.24
C PRO A 6 -8.52 -15.16 -8.44
N GLN A 7 -8.06 -15.18 -7.19
CA GLN A 7 -7.99 -14.01 -6.31
C GLN A 7 -6.68 -13.22 -6.46
N LEU A 8 -5.80 -13.56 -7.39
CA LEU A 8 -4.57 -12.81 -7.63
C LEU A 8 -4.92 -11.39 -8.12
N TYR A 9 -4.56 -10.40 -7.32
CA TYR A 9 -4.76 -8.98 -7.62
C TYR A 9 -3.55 -8.38 -8.33
N GLY A 10 -2.36 -8.76 -7.89
CA GLY A 10 -1.11 -8.26 -8.46
C GLY A 10 0.13 -8.90 -7.85
N TRP A 11 1.27 -8.29 -8.08
CA TRP A 11 2.56 -8.67 -7.56
C TRP A 11 3.28 -7.44 -7.02
N LEU A 12 3.73 -7.48 -5.77
CA LEU A 12 4.42 -6.39 -5.11
C LEU A 12 5.88 -6.77 -4.86
N GLN A 13 6.78 -5.91 -5.32
CA GLN A 13 8.20 -6.06 -5.11
C GLN A 13 8.80 -4.74 -4.63
N ILE A 14 9.65 -4.80 -3.61
CA ILE A 14 10.50 -3.69 -3.18
C ILE A 14 11.96 -4.17 -3.29
N PRO A 15 12.76 -3.63 -4.22
CA PRO A 15 14.14 -4.01 -4.41
C PRO A 15 14.95 -3.99 -3.11
N ASP A 16 15.86 -4.95 -2.96
CA ASP A 16 16.75 -5.11 -1.81
C ASP A 16 16.03 -5.38 -0.46
N THR A 17 14.77 -5.81 -0.52
CA THR A 17 14.01 -6.29 0.64
C THR A 17 13.49 -7.72 0.44
N GLN A 18 12.83 -8.28 1.46
CA GLN A 18 12.14 -9.57 1.36
C GLN A 18 10.74 -9.46 0.74
N ILE A 19 10.30 -8.26 0.36
CA ILE A 19 8.99 -8.04 -0.25
C ILE A 19 9.14 -8.32 -1.76
N ASP A 20 8.75 -9.53 -2.13
CA ASP A 20 8.64 -10.02 -3.51
C ASP A 20 7.54 -11.09 -3.52
N LEU A 21 6.28 -10.64 -3.44
CA LEU A 21 5.15 -11.46 -3.04
C LEU A 21 3.89 -11.18 -3.87
N PRO A 22 3.05 -12.20 -4.11
CA PRO A 22 1.74 -11.99 -4.72
C PRO A 22 0.83 -11.20 -3.78
N VAL A 23 0.04 -10.31 -4.38
CA VAL A 23 -1.03 -9.57 -3.72
C VAL A 23 -2.35 -10.20 -4.11
N MET A 24 -3.13 -10.58 -3.12
CA MET A 24 -4.43 -11.20 -3.29
C MET A 24 -5.56 -10.18 -3.12
N ARG A 25 -6.78 -10.52 -3.55
CA ARG A 25 -7.99 -9.77 -3.20
C ARG A 25 -9.06 -10.74 -2.73
N PRO A 26 -9.58 -10.59 -1.51
CA PRO A 26 -10.65 -11.45 -1.02
C PRO A 26 -11.94 -11.26 -1.84
N GLU A 27 -12.75 -12.30 -1.95
CA GLU A 27 -14.02 -12.23 -2.70
C GLU A 27 -15.14 -11.52 -1.93
N SER A 28 -15.20 -11.72 -0.61
CA SER A 28 -16.28 -11.18 0.23
C SER A 28 -15.84 -10.90 1.66
N ASP A 29 -15.09 -11.82 2.28
CA ASP A 29 -14.51 -11.62 3.60
C ASP A 29 -13.20 -10.82 3.51
N ARG A 30 -13.24 -9.54 3.89
CA ARG A 30 -12.08 -8.63 3.86
C ARG A 30 -10.88 -9.14 4.65
N ASP A 31 -11.14 -9.97 5.67
CA ASP A 31 -10.12 -10.44 6.60
C ASP A 31 -9.58 -11.82 6.21
N PHE A 32 -10.07 -12.42 5.12
CA PHE A 32 -9.70 -13.79 4.71
C PHE A 32 -8.18 -14.00 4.64
N TYR A 33 -7.45 -13.10 3.97
CA TYR A 33 -6.00 -13.20 3.78
C TYR A 33 -5.18 -12.73 5.00
N LEU A 34 -5.82 -12.32 6.10
CA LEU A 34 -5.14 -12.21 7.40
C LEU A 34 -4.80 -13.57 7.98
N HIS A 35 -5.53 -14.62 7.62
CA HIS A 35 -5.38 -15.97 8.19
C HIS A 35 -5.17 -17.06 7.13
N HIS A 36 -4.98 -16.67 5.87
CA HIS A 36 -4.73 -17.57 4.75
C HIS A 36 -3.56 -17.07 3.90
N ASP A 37 -2.76 -18.00 3.40
CA ASP A 37 -1.70 -17.71 2.44
C ASP A 37 -2.27 -17.40 1.04
N PHE A 38 -1.39 -17.08 0.09
CA PHE A 38 -1.78 -16.75 -1.30
C PHE A 38 -2.52 -17.90 -2.02
N SER A 39 -2.43 -19.14 -1.52
CA SER A 39 -3.16 -20.28 -2.07
C SER A 39 -4.55 -20.46 -1.48
N GLY A 40 -4.89 -19.70 -0.44
CA GLY A 40 -6.12 -19.86 0.33
C GLY A 40 -6.02 -20.95 1.41
N THR A 41 -4.80 -21.40 1.75
CA THR A 41 -4.58 -22.35 2.85
C THR A 41 -4.38 -21.58 4.16
N GLU A 42 -4.95 -22.07 5.27
CA GLU A 42 -4.77 -21.44 6.59
C GLU A 42 -3.28 -21.22 6.91
N SER A 43 -2.94 -19.98 7.27
CA SER A 43 -1.58 -19.57 7.61
C SER A 43 -1.62 -18.44 8.61
N ALA A 44 -0.86 -18.60 9.70
CA ALA A 44 -0.69 -17.52 10.69
C ALA A 44 0.11 -16.33 10.14
N GLU A 45 0.87 -16.52 9.05
CA GLU A 45 1.57 -15.42 8.37
C GLU A 45 0.64 -14.63 7.44
N GLY A 46 -0.47 -15.24 6.99
CA GLY A 46 -1.38 -14.64 6.00
C GLY A 46 -0.73 -14.44 4.62
N ALA A 47 -1.25 -13.47 3.87
CA ALA A 47 -0.71 -13.03 2.59
C ALA A 47 -0.72 -11.49 2.49
N LEU A 48 -0.14 -10.94 1.42
CA LEU A 48 -0.42 -9.57 1.02
C LEU A 48 -1.78 -9.52 0.34
N PHE A 49 -2.59 -8.51 0.66
CA PHE A 49 -3.91 -8.39 0.05
C PHE A 49 -4.38 -6.94 -0.10
N ALA A 50 -5.13 -6.65 -1.17
CA ALA A 50 -5.86 -5.41 -1.34
C ALA A 50 -7.24 -5.47 -0.68
N ASP A 51 -7.91 -4.33 -0.51
CA ASP A 51 -9.30 -4.32 -0.02
C ASP A 51 -10.23 -5.06 -0.99
N ALA A 52 -11.28 -5.69 -0.46
CA ALA A 52 -12.31 -6.35 -1.28
C ALA A 52 -13.00 -5.37 -2.24
N GLU A 53 -13.11 -4.09 -1.85
CA GLU A 53 -13.68 -3.02 -2.67
C GLU A 53 -12.72 -2.51 -3.75
N SER A 54 -11.42 -2.87 -3.70
CA SER A 54 -10.45 -2.39 -4.68
C SER A 54 -10.72 -2.94 -6.08
N SER A 55 -10.75 -2.05 -7.07
CA SER A 55 -11.01 -2.35 -8.47
C SER A 55 -9.71 -2.44 -9.29
N LEU A 56 -9.58 -3.50 -10.08
CA LEU A 56 -8.50 -3.64 -11.08
C LEU A 56 -8.85 -2.97 -12.41
N TRP A 57 -10.15 -2.89 -12.75
CA TRP A 57 -10.61 -2.33 -14.01
C TRP A 57 -12.05 -1.80 -13.96
N PRO A 58 -12.28 -0.49 -14.13
CA PRO A 58 -11.27 0.57 -14.16
C PRO A 58 -10.48 0.58 -12.85
N ARG A 59 -9.18 0.89 -12.92
CA ARG A 59 -8.31 0.90 -11.75
C ARG A 59 -8.67 2.07 -10.83
N ASP A 60 -8.62 1.83 -9.52
CA ASP A 60 -8.78 2.86 -8.50
C ASP A 60 -7.64 3.89 -8.52
N ASP A 61 -7.95 5.13 -8.11
CA ASP A 61 -6.95 6.18 -7.99
C ASP A 61 -5.97 5.93 -6.83
N ASN A 62 -6.40 5.20 -5.79
CA ASN A 62 -5.58 4.74 -4.68
C ASN A 62 -5.79 3.24 -4.43
N THR A 63 -4.69 2.49 -4.40
CA THR A 63 -4.68 1.09 -4.00
C THR A 63 -4.08 0.95 -2.60
N VAL A 64 -4.83 0.38 -1.65
CA VAL A 64 -4.29 0.05 -0.32
C VAL A 64 -4.00 -1.44 -0.25
N ILE A 65 -2.74 -1.79 0.04
CA ILE A 65 -2.28 -3.16 0.25
C ILE A 65 -1.99 -3.35 1.74
N TYR A 66 -2.50 -4.44 2.29
CA TYR A 66 -2.35 -4.83 3.68
C TYR A 66 -1.44 -6.07 3.80
N GLY A 67 -0.78 -6.19 4.94
CA GLY A 67 0.05 -7.34 5.27
C GLY A 67 0.52 -7.32 6.71
N HIS A 68 0.77 -8.51 7.28
CA HIS A 68 1.24 -8.67 8.65
C HIS A 68 2.67 -8.15 8.83
N ASN A 69 2.91 -7.48 9.97
CA ASN A 69 4.24 -7.05 10.41
C ASN A 69 4.95 -8.21 11.11
N MET A 70 5.40 -9.19 10.33
CA MET A 70 5.98 -10.40 10.90
C MET A 70 7.36 -10.15 11.51
N LYS A 71 7.62 -10.73 12.69
CA LYS A 71 8.92 -10.58 13.38
C LYS A 71 10.09 -11.18 12.60
N ASN A 72 9.83 -12.19 11.77
CA ASN A 72 10.83 -12.85 10.91
C ASN A 72 11.16 -12.05 9.63
N GLY A 73 10.47 -10.92 9.38
CA GLY A 73 10.69 -10.08 8.19
C GLY A 73 9.78 -10.43 7.00
N HIS A 74 9.07 -11.56 7.03
CA HIS A 74 8.17 -11.97 5.95
C HIS A 74 6.95 -11.05 5.81
N ILE A 75 6.23 -11.14 4.69
CA ILE A 75 5.03 -10.34 4.38
C ILE A 75 5.39 -8.83 4.40
N PHE A 76 5.01 -8.09 5.44
CA PHE A 76 5.39 -6.69 5.66
C PHE A 76 6.30 -6.50 6.88
N GLY A 77 6.94 -7.57 7.36
CA GLY A 77 7.87 -7.52 8.48
C GLY A 77 9.08 -6.59 8.25
N THR A 78 9.49 -6.41 7.00
CA THR A 78 10.53 -5.45 6.58
C THR A 78 9.99 -4.04 6.32
N LEU A 79 8.67 -3.86 6.17
CA LEU A 79 8.08 -2.54 5.86
C LEU A 79 8.35 -1.52 6.98
N LYS A 80 8.52 -1.98 8.23
CA LYS A 80 8.90 -1.13 9.36
C LYS A 80 10.25 -0.41 9.22
N MET A 81 11.13 -0.90 8.33
CA MET A 81 12.42 -0.26 8.08
C MET A 81 12.25 1.12 7.45
N TYR A 82 11.15 1.38 6.74
CA TYR A 82 10.80 2.71 6.23
C TYR A 82 10.57 3.77 7.31
N GLY A 83 10.46 3.37 8.59
CA GLY A 83 10.46 4.33 9.70
C GLY A 83 11.82 5.02 9.91
N ASP A 84 12.89 4.49 9.30
CA ASP A 84 14.20 5.11 9.25
C ASP A 84 14.35 5.96 7.97
N ALA A 85 14.81 7.20 8.12
CA ALA A 85 14.88 8.14 7.01
C ALA A 85 15.93 7.75 5.96
N ASP A 86 17.07 7.18 6.36
CA ASP A 86 18.12 6.78 5.43
C ASP A 86 17.64 5.58 4.60
N PHE A 87 17.02 4.59 5.26
CA PHE A 87 16.40 3.46 4.56
C PHE A 87 15.31 3.92 3.57
N PHE A 88 14.44 4.85 3.97
CA PHE A 88 13.44 5.41 3.06
C PHE A 88 14.08 6.03 1.83
N GLN A 89 15.16 6.82 1.99
CA GLN A 89 15.83 7.49 0.87
C GLN A 89 16.52 6.49 -0.08
N GLU A 90 17.10 5.42 0.45
CA GLU A 90 17.75 4.38 -0.35
C GLU A 90 16.74 3.47 -1.07
N HIS A 91 15.57 3.23 -0.49
CA HIS A 91 14.58 2.26 -0.99
C HIS A 91 13.26 2.91 -1.44
N ARG A 92 13.32 3.96 -2.25
CA ARG A 92 12.09 4.66 -2.72
C ARG A 92 11.32 3.95 -3.82
N GLU A 93 11.96 3.04 -4.54
CA GLU A 93 11.32 2.35 -5.67
C GLU A 93 10.45 1.20 -5.17
N ILE A 94 9.21 1.15 -5.65
CA ILE A 94 8.26 0.08 -5.35
C ILE A 94 7.66 -0.37 -6.69
N CYS A 95 7.81 -1.65 -7.02
CA CYS A 95 7.21 -2.24 -8.21
C CYS A 95 5.88 -2.90 -7.80
N PHE A 96 4.80 -2.48 -8.43
CA PHE A 96 3.49 -3.09 -8.24
C PHE A 96 2.81 -3.32 -9.58
N ASP A 97 2.75 -4.59 -9.96
CA ASP A 97 2.13 -5.04 -11.18
C ASP A 97 0.74 -5.60 -10.88
N THR A 98 -0.23 -5.25 -11.71
CA THR A 98 -1.56 -5.86 -11.69
C THR A 98 -1.67 -6.87 -12.83
N LEU A 99 -2.82 -7.55 -12.93
CA LEU A 99 -3.10 -8.41 -14.09
C LEU A 99 -3.16 -7.66 -15.44
N TYR A 100 -3.29 -6.32 -15.42
CA TYR A 100 -3.54 -5.51 -16.61
C TYR A 100 -2.40 -4.55 -16.95
N GLU A 101 -1.59 -4.15 -15.97
CA GLU A 101 -0.51 -3.20 -16.16
C GLU A 101 0.64 -3.43 -15.20
N THR A 102 1.85 -3.11 -15.67
CA THR A 102 3.04 -2.97 -14.83
C THR A 102 3.13 -1.56 -14.25
N GLY A 103 3.67 -1.42 -13.05
CA GLY A 103 3.73 -0.13 -12.38
C GLY A 103 4.97 0.06 -11.53
N VAL A 104 5.74 1.10 -11.81
CA VAL A 104 6.83 1.55 -10.93
C VAL A 104 6.33 2.75 -10.14
N TYR A 105 6.47 2.68 -8.82
CA TYR A 105 6.05 3.67 -7.86
C TYR A 105 7.26 4.26 -7.14
N GLU A 106 7.13 5.51 -6.74
CA GLU A 106 8.07 6.22 -5.89
C GLU A 106 7.42 6.45 -4.53
N ALA A 107 8.04 5.96 -3.46
CA ALA A 107 7.68 6.31 -2.09
C ALA A 107 7.92 7.81 -1.85
N VAL A 108 6.88 8.48 -1.36
CA VAL A 108 6.87 9.94 -1.12
C VAL A 108 6.69 10.29 0.35
N ALA A 109 6.08 9.40 1.14
CA ALA A 109 5.90 9.63 2.58
C ALA A 109 5.80 8.30 3.35
N VAL A 110 6.09 8.37 4.64
CA VAL A 110 5.86 7.27 5.58
C VAL A 110 5.08 7.81 6.76
N LEU A 111 3.93 7.20 7.04
CA LEU A 111 2.98 7.66 8.03
C LEU A 111 2.98 6.75 9.25
N ARG A 112 2.75 7.35 10.43
CA ARG A 112 2.30 6.63 11.61
C ARG A 112 0.90 7.11 11.99
N THR A 113 -0.06 6.22 11.88
CA THR A 113 -1.48 6.52 12.08
C THR A 113 -2.18 5.38 12.82
N ARG A 114 -3.52 5.37 12.87
CA ARG A 114 -4.31 4.24 13.40
C ARG A 114 -5.61 4.05 12.65
N ILE A 115 -6.17 2.86 12.78
CA ILE A 115 -7.56 2.61 12.36
C ILE A 115 -8.49 3.31 13.34
N LEU A 116 -9.42 4.09 12.81
CA LEU A 116 -10.43 4.83 13.58
C LEU A 116 -11.63 3.93 13.85
N ASN A 117 -12.25 4.10 15.01
CA ASN A 117 -13.53 3.44 15.30
C ASN A 117 -14.62 3.95 14.35
N GLU A 118 -15.70 3.18 14.15
CA GLU A 118 -16.73 3.51 13.15
C GLU A 118 -17.33 4.90 13.34
N ASP A 119 -17.63 5.28 14.58
CA ASP A 119 -18.23 6.57 14.93
C ASP A 119 -17.22 7.71 15.11
N GLU A 120 -15.92 7.42 15.00
CA GLU A 120 -14.88 8.41 15.23
C GLU A 120 -14.71 9.34 14.00
N PRO A 121 -14.74 10.68 14.16
CA PRO A 121 -14.49 11.58 13.05
C PRO A 121 -13.02 11.52 12.63
N GLY A 122 -12.77 11.61 11.32
CA GLY A 122 -11.41 11.65 10.77
C GLY A 122 -11.32 11.03 9.37
N PHE A 123 -10.20 11.33 8.70
CA PHE A 123 -9.89 10.78 7.39
C PHE A 123 -9.56 9.29 7.51
N ARG A 124 -10.16 8.46 6.64
CA ARG A 124 -9.98 7.00 6.63
C ARG A 124 -9.28 6.59 5.34
N TYR A 125 -7.95 6.60 5.34
CA TYR A 125 -7.15 6.23 4.17
C TYR A 125 -7.49 4.83 3.63
N TYR A 126 -7.85 3.90 4.53
CA TYR A 126 -8.27 2.52 4.22
C TYR A 126 -9.67 2.42 3.58
N ARG A 127 -10.34 3.55 3.32
CA ARG A 127 -11.59 3.65 2.54
C ARG A 127 -11.49 4.68 1.41
N PHE A 128 -10.30 5.21 1.16
CA PHE A 128 -10.06 6.21 0.13
C PHE A 128 -9.53 5.49 -1.11
N PHE A 129 -10.42 5.04 -2.00
CA PHE A 129 -10.03 4.30 -3.22
C PHE A 129 -10.08 5.18 -4.47
N GLN A 130 -11.06 6.07 -4.56
CA GLN A 130 -11.26 6.97 -5.69
C GLN A 130 -11.47 8.38 -5.18
N TYR A 131 -11.04 9.37 -5.95
CA TYR A 131 -11.34 10.78 -5.68
C TYR A 131 -12.06 11.40 -6.87
N GLY A 132 -13.20 12.05 -6.62
CA GLY A 132 -14.00 12.68 -7.66
C GLY A 132 -13.52 14.08 -8.04
N ASN A 133 -12.69 14.71 -7.20
CA ASN A 133 -12.27 16.10 -7.35
C ASN A 133 -11.01 16.46 -6.54
N GLU A 134 -10.46 17.65 -6.80
CA GLU A 134 -9.26 18.17 -6.15
C GLU A 134 -9.42 18.37 -4.63
N LYS A 135 -10.65 18.62 -4.14
CA LYS A 135 -10.89 18.76 -2.69
C LYS A 135 -10.71 17.44 -1.96
N GLU A 136 -11.27 16.35 -2.47
CA GLU A 136 -11.09 15.01 -1.90
C GLU A 136 -9.61 14.58 -1.93
N PHE A 137 -8.91 14.90 -3.01
CA PHE A 137 -7.46 14.71 -3.09
C PHE A 137 -6.72 15.54 -2.04
N GLN A 138 -7.11 16.80 -1.84
CA GLN A 138 -6.54 17.69 -0.85
C GLN A 138 -6.66 17.12 0.57
N GLU A 139 -7.82 16.54 0.91
CA GLU A 139 -8.04 15.90 2.21
C GLU A 139 -7.08 14.71 2.42
N CYS A 140 -6.82 13.91 1.38
CA CYS A 140 -5.82 12.84 1.42
C CYS A 140 -4.41 13.40 1.61
N ARG A 141 -4.04 14.44 0.86
CA ARG A 141 -2.72 15.08 0.98
C ARG A 141 -2.51 15.65 2.38
N ASP A 142 -3.50 16.35 2.92
CA ASP A 142 -3.40 16.95 4.25
C ASP A 142 -3.26 15.86 5.33
N PHE A 143 -3.99 14.75 5.21
CA PHE A 143 -3.80 13.57 6.06
C PHE A 143 -2.37 13.01 5.97
N VAL A 144 -1.81 12.88 4.76
CA VAL A 144 -0.43 12.39 4.56
C VAL A 144 0.57 13.33 5.22
N GLU A 145 0.45 14.64 5.03
CA GLU A 145 1.37 15.63 5.61
C GLU A 145 1.27 15.70 7.14
N GLU A 146 0.08 15.58 7.71
CA GLU A 146 -0.15 15.62 9.17
C GLU A 146 0.40 14.38 9.88
N ASN A 147 0.46 13.23 9.21
CA ASN A 147 0.81 11.94 9.83
C ASN A 147 2.22 11.44 9.46
N ARG A 148 2.98 12.19 8.65
CA ARG A 148 4.32 11.78 8.20
C ARG A 148 5.31 11.71 9.35
N LEU A 149 6.19 10.71 9.30
CA LEU A 149 7.24 10.51 10.29
C LEU A 149 8.38 11.53 10.18
N PHE A 150 8.65 12.01 8.98
CA PHE A 150 9.71 12.97 8.67
C PHE A 150 9.38 13.73 7.38
N GLU A 151 10.05 14.87 7.20
CA GLU A 151 10.00 15.66 5.97
C GLU A 151 10.62 14.88 4.80
N THR A 152 10.00 14.96 3.63
CA THR A 152 10.51 14.40 2.39
C THR A 152 10.60 15.49 1.32
N ASP A 153 11.40 15.25 0.28
CA ASP A 153 11.58 16.16 -0.85
C ASP A 153 10.50 16.03 -1.94
N SER A 154 9.54 15.13 -1.72
CA SER A 154 8.47 14.81 -2.67
C SER A 154 7.13 14.69 -1.97
N THR A 155 6.07 15.16 -2.61
CA THR A 155 4.71 15.10 -2.07
C THR A 155 3.72 14.63 -3.14
N LEU A 156 2.51 14.27 -2.71
CA LEU A 156 1.41 13.92 -3.59
C LEU A 156 0.91 15.15 -4.37
N GLN A 157 0.64 14.96 -5.66
CA GLN A 157 0.11 15.96 -6.59
C GLN A 157 -1.22 15.50 -7.17
N TYR A 158 -2.16 16.43 -7.35
CA TYR A 158 -3.47 16.10 -7.89
C TYR A 158 -3.35 15.39 -9.24
N GLY A 159 -4.01 14.23 -9.36
CA GLY A 159 -3.89 13.35 -10.52
C GLY A 159 -2.89 12.21 -10.37
N ASP A 160 -2.12 12.16 -9.28
CA ASP A 160 -1.25 11.03 -8.97
C ASP A 160 -2.06 9.76 -8.71
N GLN A 161 -1.63 8.64 -9.30
CA GLN A 161 -2.09 7.30 -8.89
C GLN A 161 -1.33 6.88 -7.64
N ILE A 162 -2.06 6.63 -6.55
CA ILE A 162 -1.51 6.38 -5.21
C ILE A 162 -1.47 4.88 -4.91
N LEU A 163 -0.42 4.47 -4.20
CA LEU A 163 -0.26 3.15 -3.61
C LEU A 163 0.06 3.32 -2.12
N MET A 164 -0.70 2.68 -1.25
CA MET A 164 -0.48 2.70 0.20
C MET A 164 -0.22 1.30 0.72
N LEU A 165 0.97 1.07 1.28
CA LEU A 165 1.33 -0.21 1.92
C LEU A 165 1.13 -0.07 3.42
N SER A 166 0.16 -0.79 3.99
CA SER A 166 -0.29 -0.62 5.36
C SER A 166 -0.02 -1.87 6.20
N THR A 167 0.74 -1.71 7.28
CA THR A 167 1.00 -2.80 8.24
C THR A 167 0.74 -2.37 9.69
N CYS A 168 0.57 -3.34 10.58
CA CYS A 168 0.40 -3.08 12.01
C CYS A 168 1.64 -2.41 12.61
N GLU A 169 1.41 -1.39 13.42
CA GLU A 169 2.41 -0.71 14.22
C GLU A 169 1.94 -0.73 15.68
N TYR A 170 2.81 -1.17 16.59
CA TYR A 170 2.38 -1.59 17.94
C TYR A 170 2.62 -0.54 19.04
N SER A 171 3.06 0.67 18.70
CA SER A 171 3.25 1.73 19.70
C SER A 171 1.94 2.32 20.23
N GLN A 172 0.84 2.09 19.52
CA GLN A 172 -0.50 2.54 19.91
C GLN A 172 -1.57 1.52 19.52
N GLU A 173 -2.74 1.62 20.16
CA GLU A 173 -3.89 0.79 19.82
C GLU A 173 -4.31 1.03 18.37
N ASN A 174 -4.51 -0.07 17.63
CA ASN A 174 -4.80 -0.06 16.20
C ASN A 174 -3.79 0.72 15.34
N GLY A 175 -2.55 0.86 15.83
CA GLY A 175 -1.49 1.58 15.12
C GLY A 175 -1.19 0.96 13.75
N ARG A 176 -0.87 1.84 12.82
CA ARG A 176 -0.51 1.50 11.44
C ARG A 176 0.71 2.30 11.02
N LEU A 177 1.63 1.60 10.36
CA LEU A 177 2.66 2.21 9.56
C LEU A 177 2.21 2.11 8.10
N VAL A 178 2.22 3.25 7.41
CA VAL A 178 1.77 3.31 6.02
C VAL A 178 2.87 3.92 5.16
N VAL A 179 3.38 3.18 4.19
CA VAL A 179 4.25 3.74 3.14
C VAL A 179 3.35 4.25 2.02
N VAL A 180 3.44 5.53 1.69
CA VAL A 180 2.66 6.18 0.65
C VAL A 180 3.55 6.40 -0.55
N ALA A 181 3.10 5.92 -1.71
CA ALA A 181 3.82 6.01 -2.95
C ALA A 181 2.91 6.52 -4.07
N ARG A 182 3.51 7.15 -5.09
CA ARG A 182 2.81 7.57 -6.31
C ARG A 182 3.40 6.84 -7.52
N LYS A 183 2.59 6.54 -8.52
CA LYS A 183 3.07 5.92 -9.77
C LYS A 183 4.00 6.90 -10.48
N ARG A 184 5.16 6.44 -10.92
CA ARG A 184 6.03 7.21 -11.80
C ARG A 184 5.35 7.32 -13.16
N ASN A 185 5.17 8.54 -13.64
CA ASN A 185 4.79 8.74 -15.02
C ASN A 185 5.95 8.27 -15.90
N GLU A 186 5.69 7.35 -16.84
CA GLU A 186 6.62 7.06 -17.92
C GLU A 186 6.75 8.32 -18.78
N LYS A 187 7.60 9.26 -18.37
CA LYS A 187 8.14 10.22 -19.32
C LYS A 187 9.14 9.45 -20.16
N SER A 188 8.83 9.34 -21.45
CA SER A 188 9.68 8.83 -22.52
C SER A 188 11.16 9.09 -22.21
N ALA A 189 11.89 8.02 -21.91
CA ALA A 189 13.33 8.02 -22.00
C ALA A 189 13.70 8.09 -23.48
N ASP A 190 13.61 9.28 -24.07
CA ASP A 190 14.16 9.61 -25.38
C ASP A 190 14.36 11.13 -25.48
N ALA A 191 15.48 11.59 -24.94
CA ALA A 191 16.18 12.79 -25.35
C ALA A 191 17.59 12.79 -24.73
N GLY A 192 18.52 12.07 -25.38
CA GLY A 192 19.95 12.07 -25.08
C GLY A 192 20.74 11.62 -26.30
#